data_AF-A0A6I3F7N7-F1
#
_entry.id   AF-A0A6I3F7N7-F1
#
_cell.length_a   1.000
_cell.length_b   1.000
_cell.length_c   1.000
_cell.angle_alpha   90.00
_cell.angle_beta   90.00
_cell.angle_gamma   90.00
#
_symmetry.space_group_name_H-M   'P 1'
#
loop_
_entity.id
_entity.type
_entity.pdbx_description
1 polymer ?
#
loop_
_entity_poly.entity_id
_entity_poly.type
_entity_poly.pdbx_seq_one_letter_code
_entity_poly.pdbx_strand_id
1 'polypeptide(L)'
;ADSFTRTEVARSSVWAAGVTIDEPEVADVDRAIAGARLMAARAASENAKTCVQVHGGMGFTWEVDAHLFLKRAWILETLFGNLDEDADLIALHVAASL
;
A
#
# COMPACT_ATOMS: atom_id res chain seq x y z
N ALA A 1 9.35 -14.26 -4.90
CA ALA A 1 8.58 -13.66 -6.01
C ALA A 1 7.51 -12.71 -5.47
N ASP A 2 6.65 -13.17 -4.56
CA ASP A 2 5.47 -12.42 -4.10
C ASP A 2 5.74 -11.02 -3.53
N SER A 3 6.75 -10.86 -2.66
CA SER A 3 7.07 -9.54 -2.10
C SER A 3 7.49 -8.54 -3.17
N PHE A 4 8.23 -9.00 -4.17
CA PHE A 4 8.61 -8.18 -5.31
C PHE A 4 7.38 -7.83 -6.15
N THR A 5 6.53 -8.82 -6.49
CA THR A 5 5.29 -8.60 -7.24
C THR A 5 4.39 -7.55 -6.57
N ARG A 6 4.16 -7.65 -5.25
CA ARG A 6 3.36 -6.65 -4.51
C ARG A 6 3.98 -5.25 -4.59
N THR A 7 5.31 -5.15 -4.49
CA THR A 7 6.02 -3.87 -4.56
C THR A 7 5.89 -3.25 -5.95
N GLU A 8 6.07 -4.03 -7.01
CA GLU A 8 6.00 -3.52 -8.38
C GLU A 8 4.57 -3.09 -8.76
N VAL A 9 3.55 -3.85 -8.34
CA VAL A 9 2.15 -3.47 -8.54
C VAL A 9 1.83 -2.19 -7.78
N ALA A 10 2.19 -2.10 -6.50
CA ALA A 10 1.97 -0.90 -5.71
C ALA A 10 2.69 0.33 -6.29
N ARG A 11 3.95 0.19 -6.73
CA ARG A 11 4.71 1.28 -7.35
C ARG A 11 4.03 1.77 -8.63
N SER A 12 3.57 0.85 -9.47
CA SER A 12 2.88 1.18 -10.71
C SER A 12 1.57 1.95 -10.43
N SER A 13 0.80 1.53 -9.42
CA SER A 13 -0.42 2.23 -8.99
C SER A 13 -0.13 3.63 -8.46
N VAL A 14 0.94 3.81 -7.67
CA VAL A 14 1.34 5.14 -7.16
C VAL A 14 1.76 6.08 -8.30
N TRP A 15 2.51 5.58 -9.28
CA TRP A 15 2.85 6.39 -10.46
C TRP A 15 1.62 6.75 -11.30
N ALA A 16 0.71 5.81 -11.51
CA ALA A 16 -0.54 6.07 -12.20
C ALA A 16 -1.36 7.15 -11.48
N ALA A 17 -1.48 7.08 -10.15
CA ALA A 17 -2.15 8.11 -9.37
C ALA A 17 -1.48 9.48 -9.50
N GLY A 18 -0.14 9.54 -9.52
CA GLY A 18 0.60 10.78 -9.77
C GLY A 18 0.26 11.40 -11.13
N VAL A 19 0.24 10.59 -12.19
CA VAL A 19 -0.18 11.05 -13.54
C VAL A 19 -1.62 11.55 -13.53
N THR A 20 -2.54 10.84 -12.87
CA THR A 20 -3.95 11.26 -12.78
C THR A 20 -4.12 12.55 -11.98
N ILE A 21 -3.29 12.80 -10.96
CA ILE A 21 -3.30 14.08 -10.23
C ILE A 21 -2.88 15.24 -11.14
N ASP A 22 -1.86 15.03 -11.98
CA ASP A 22 -1.38 16.04 -12.92
C ASP A 22 -2.36 16.25 -14.10
N GLU A 23 -3.05 15.19 -14.52
CA GLU A 23 -4.01 15.16 -15.63
C GLU A 23 -5.36 14.53 -15.20
N PRO A 24 -6.23 15.26 -14.48
CA PRO A 24 -7.46 14.73 -13.90
C PRO A 24 -8.51 14.30 -14.94
N GLU A 25 -8.32 14.68 -16.21
CA GLU A 25 -9.23 14.32 -17.31
C GLU A 25 -9.08 12.84 -17.73
N VAL A 26 -7.96 12.20 -17.36
CA VAL A 26 -7.61 10.83 -17.78
C VAL A 26 -8.34 9.78 -16.94
N ALA A 27 -8.58 10.06 -15.66
CA ALA A 27 -9.27 9.16 -14.73
C ALA A 27 -9.73 9.89 -13.46
N ASP A 28 -10.60 9.25 -12.69
CA ASP A 28 -11.01 9.70 -11.36
C ASP A 28 -9.81 9.72 -10.38
N VAL A 29 -9.48 10.93 -9.92
CA VAL A 29 -8.33 11.20 -9.03
C VAL A 29 -8.49 10.50 -7.68
N ASP A 30 -9.68 10.55 -7.08
CA ASP A 30 -9.93 10.00 -5.75
C ASP A 30 -9.84 8.47 -5.77
N ARG A 31 -10.39 7.84 -6.82
CA ARG A 31 -10.20 6.40 -7.06
C ARG A 31 -8.73 6.05 -7.22
N ALA A 32 -7.98 6.83 -8.00
CA ALA A 32 -6.59 6.53 -8.29
C ALA A 32 -5.74 6.61 -7.01
N ILE A 33 -5.95 7.64 -6.18
CA ILE A 33 -5.27 7.82 -4.89
C ILE A 33 -5.64 6.70 -3.91
N ALA A 34 -6.94 6.42 -3.72
CA ALA A 34 -7.40 5.36 -2.81
C ALA A 34 -6.84 4.00 -3.22
N GLY A 35 -6.86 3.68 -4.52
CA GLY A 35 -6.30 2.45 -5.07
C GLY A 35 -4.80 2.34 -4.85
N ALA A 36 -4.05 3.40 -5.15
CA ALA A 36 -2.61 3.43 -4.92
C ALA A 36 -2.26 3.26 -3.44
N ARG A 37 -2.99 3.93 -2.55
CA ARG A 37 -2.77 3.87 -1.09
C ARG A 37 -3.03 2.47 -0.55
N LEU A 38 -4.15 1.83 -0.91
CA LEU A 38 -4.44 0.44 -0.51
C LEU A 38 -3.37 -0.54 -0.95
N MET A 39 -2.93 -0.45 -2.21
CA MET A 39 -1.92 -1.35 -2.75
C MET A 39 -0.56 -1.13 -2.09
N ALA A 40 -0.16 0.12 -1.86
CA ALA A 40 1.09 0.46 -1.19
C ALA A 40 1.11 0.03 0.27
N ALA A 41 0.03 0.29 1.03
CA ALA A 41 -0.09 -0.10 2.42
C ALA A 41 -0.03 -1.63 2.58
N ARG A 42 -0.80 -2.37 1.77
CA ARG A 42 -0.78 -3.83 1.76
C ARG A 42 0.60 -4.38 1.40
N ALA A 43 1.26 -3.80 0.40
CA ALA A 43 2.61 -4.23 0.03
C ALA A 43 3.61 -3.99 1.17
N ALA A 44 3.60 -2.81 1.80
CA ALA A 44 4.52 -2.49 2.90
C ALA A 44 4.31 -3.41 4.11
N SER A 45 3.06 -3.62 4.52
CA SER A 45 2.70 -4.45 5.68
C SER A 45 3.09 -5.91 5.49
N GLU A 46 2.65 -6.52 4.39
CA GLU A 46 2.90 -7.94 4.12
C GLU A 46 4.38 -8.24 3.83
N ASN A 47 5.08 -7.32 3.14
CA ASN A 47 6.50 -7.49 2.87
C ASN A 47 7.35 -7.32 4.13
N ALA A 48 7.00 -6.37 5.01
CA ALA A 48 7.69 -6.20 6.27
C ALA A 48 7.47 -7.40 7.21
N LYS A 49 6.24 -7.93 7.32
CA LYS A 49 5.96 -9.18 8.04
C LYS A 49 6.76 -10.35 7.49
N THR A 50 6.80 -10.49 6.16
CA THR A 50 7.61 -11.52 5.49
C THR A 50 9.10 -11.35 5.81
N CYS A 51 9.61 -10.12 5.80
CA CYS A 51 11.00 -9.82 6.10
C CYS A 51 11.37 -10.22 7.53
N VAL A 52 10.52 -9.90 8.52
CA VAL A 52 10.67 -10.37 9.91
C VAL A 52 10.70 -11.90 9.96
N GLN A 53 9.75 -12.56 9.31
CA GLN A 53 9.63 -14.02 9.36
C GLN A 53 10.84 -14.75 8.78
N VAL A 54 11.44 -14.24 7.68
CA VAL A 54 12.64 -14.85 7.06
C VAL A 54 13.84 -14.82 7.99
N HIS A 55 13.94 -13.83 8.89
CA HIS A 55 15.02 -13.72 9.88
C HIS A 55 14.72 -14.46 11.20
N GLY A 56 13.52 -15.04 11.36
CA GLY A 56 13.10 -15.67 12.60
C GLY A 56 13.07 -14.68 13.77
N GLY A 57 13.51 -15.11 14.96
CA GLY A 57 13.53 -14.27 16.17
C GLY A 57 14.35 -12.99 16.01
N MET A 58 15.46 -13.04 15.25
CA MET A 58 16.30 -11.86 14.97
C MET A 58 15.52 -10.76 14.25
N GLY A 59 14.54 -11.14 13.43
CA GLY A 59 13.69 -10.23 12.68
C GLY A 59 12.93 -9.23 13.55
N PHE A 60 12.74 -9.54 14.84
CA PHE A 60 12.01 -8.71 15.81
C PHE A 60 12.89 -8.12 16.92
N THR A 61 14.21 -8.29 16.81
CA THR A 61 15.21 -7.79 17.76
C THR A 61 16.16 -6.80 17.07
N TRP A 62 17.27 -6.43 17.72
CA TRP A 62 18.19 -5.38 17.24
C TRP A 62 19.30 -5.89 16.32
N GLU A 63 19.34 -7.18 16.05
CA GLU A 63 20.29 -7.85 15.17
C GLU A 63 20.01 -7.53 13.70
N VAL A 64 18.74 -7.24 13.34
CA VAL A 64 18.35 -6.75 12.02
C VAL A 64 17.23 -5.70 12.10
N ASP A 65 17.27 -4.75 11.18
CA ASP A 65 16.32 -3.63 11.13
C ASP A 65 14.93 -4.00 10.57
N ALA A 66 14.64 -5.28 10.30
CA ALA A 66 13.38 -5.74 9.71
C ALA A 66 12.14 -5.22 10.47
N HIS A 67 12.21 -5.26 11.80
CA HIS A 67 11.16 -4.77 12.69
C HIS A 67 10.90 -3.26 12.60
N LEU A 68 11.89 -2.45 12.19
CA LEU A 68 11.70 -1.00 11.97
C LEU A 68 10.77 -0.75 10.78
N PHE A 69 10.92 -1.53 9.70
CA PHE A 69 10.04 -1.42 8.53
C PHE A 69 8.62 -1.85 8.83
N LEU A 70 8.43 -2.88 9.67
CA LEU A 70 7.11 -3.32 10.10
C LEU A 70 6.40 -2.23 10.93
N LYS A 71 7.09 -1.65 11.91
CA LYS A 71 6.56 -0.53 12.71
C LYS A 71 6.21 0.68 11.83
N ARG A 72 7.03 0.98 10.83
CA ARG A 72 6.74 2.05 9.86
C ARG A 72 5.51 1.75 9.02
N ALA A 73 5.34 0.51 8.54
CA ALA A 73 4.17 0.11 7.77
C ALA A 73 2.88 0.34 8.57
N TRP A 74 2.83 -0.10 9.84
CA TRP A 74 1.66 0.11 10.71
C TRP A 74 1.31 1.59 10.92
N ILE A 75 2.31 2.46 11.07
CA ILE A 75 2.05 3.91 11.17
C ILE A 75 1.47 4.43 9.84
N LEU A 76 2.05 4.04 8.70
CA LEU A 76 1.60 4.52 7.39
C LEU A 76 0.19 4.04 7.02
N GLU A 77 -0.25 2.88 7.52
CA GLU A 77 -1.63 2.40 7.33
C GLU A 77 -2.66 3.38 7.91
N THR A 78 -2.31 4.12 8.98
CA THR A 78 -3.26 4.96 9.74
C THR A 78 -3.00 6.46 9.62
N LEU A 79 -1.80 6.88 9.17
CA LEU A 79 -1.38 8.29 9.17
C LEU A 79 -2.22 9.19 8.26
N PHE A 80 -2.77 8.65 7.16
CA PHE A 80 -3.48 9.42 6.14
C PHE A 80 -4.98 9.09 6.07
N GLY A 81 -5.57 8.66 7.19
CA GLY A 81 -6.95 8.16 7.26
C GLY A 81 -6.99 6.66 7.48
N ASN A 82 -8.17 6.03 7.37
CA ASN A 82 -8.30 4.58 7.45
C ASN A 82 -8.17 3.93 6.06
N LEU A 83 -7.70 2.68 5.99
CA LEU A 83 -7.71 1.91 4.74
C LEU A 83 -9.11 1.39 4.39
N ASP A 84 -10.00 1.21 5.36
CA ASP A 84 -11.39 0.82 5.06
C ASP A 84 -12.12 1.92 4.30
N GLU A 85 -11.82 3.20 4.59
CA GLU A 85 -12.37 4.35 3.86
C GLU A 85 -11.94 4.34 2.39
N ASP A 86 -10.66 4.05 2.12
CA ASP A 86 -10.16 3.88 0.75
C ASP A 86 -10.86 2.69 0.05
N ALA A 87 -11.10 1.59 0.78
CA ALA A 87 -11.73 0.39 0.25
C ALA A 87 -13.21 0.64 -0.10
N ASP A 88 -13.93 1.34 0.76
CA ASP A 88 -15.32 1.75 0.54
C ASP A 88 -15.44 2.68 -0.67
N LEU A 89 -14.51 3.64 -0.82
CA LEU A 89 -14.46 4.53 -1.99
C LEU A 89 -14.32 3.74 -3.28
N ILE A 90 -13.38 2.78 -3.33
CA ILE A 90 -13.20 1.93 -4.51
C ILE A 90 -14.45 1.07 -4.75
N ALA A 91 -15.04 0.51 -3.72
CA ALA A 91 -16.25 -0.31 -3.83
C ALA A 91 -17.40 0.49 -4.45
N LEU A 92 -17.61 1.74 -4.01
CA LEU A 92 -18.62 2.64 -4.58
C LEU A 92 -18.35 2.94 -6.05
N HIS A 93 -17.09 3.20 -6.42
CA HIS A 93 -16.75 3.48 -7.82
C HIS A 93 -16.97 2.24 -8.71
N VAL A 94 -16.64 1.03 -8.23
CA VAL A 94 -16.93 -0.21 -8.95
C VAL A 94 -18.44 -0.43 -9.10
N ALA A 95 -19.22 -0.19 -8.05
CA ALA A 95 -20.67 -0.31 -8.09
C ALA A 95 -21.32 0.69 -9.07
N ALA A 96 -20.79 1.91 -9.17
CA ALA A 96 -21.26 2.91 -10.13
C ALA A 96 -20.90 2.59 -11.60
N SER A 97 -19.99 1.64 -11.81
CA SER A 97 -19.54 1.22 -13.15
C SER A 97 -20.30 0.00 -13.71
N LEU A 98 -21.25 -0.56 -12.94
CA LEU A 98 -22.10 -1.69 -13.30
C LEU A 98 -23.49 -1.21 -13.76
#